data_AF-A0A7C5QZ65-F1
#
_entry.id   AF-A0A7C5QZ65-F1
#
_cell.length_a   1.000
_cell.length_b   1.000
_cell.length_c   1.000
_cell.angle_alpha   90.00
_cell.angle_beta   90.00
_cell.angle_gamma   90.00
#
_symmetry.space_group_name_H-M   'P 1'
#
loop_
_entity.id
_entity.type
_entity.pdbx_description
1 polymer ?
#
loop_
_entity_poly.entity_id
_entity_poly.type
_entity_poly.pdbx_seq_one_letter_code
_entity_poly.pdbx_strand_id
1 'polypeptide(L)'
;MSKRNLILALGLVVLAGCAAQAPEGGLEDGAPIPPEEVDISDEQDFQAVAARETIESDAARIEANRARYEIVAPEDLPVRPGDSMSLVVEFALATTNPKGQPLYRRPKNSREARFNRSCAKYTSSDLAQEAFLRRGGPKRDPMGMDPDGDGFACYWDPEPFRQARLAAEAEAAEAAGGTAPSR
;
A
#
# COMPACT_ATOMS: atom_id res chain seq x y z
N MET A 1 20.34 21.21 -53.19
CA MET A 1 20.72 19.78 -53.02
C MET A 1 19.62 19.12 -52.20
N SER A 2 18.52 18.65 -52.80
CA SER A 2 18.35 17.31 -53.38
C SER A 2 18.89 16.20 -52.48
N LYS A 3 17.98 15.53 -51.75
CA LYS A 3 17.74 14.05 -51.72
C LYS A 3 16.92 13.71 -50.46
N ARG A 4 15.63 13.38 -50.64
CA ARG A 4 15.04 12.04 -50.56
C ARG A 4 14.89 11.54 -49.11
N ASN A 5 13.68 11.61 -48.56
CA ASN A 5 12.74 10.47 -48.45
C ASN A 5 13.34 9.28 -47.69
N LEU A 6 12.94 9.11 -46.44
CA LEU A 6 12.71 7.78 -45.88
C LEU A 6 11.55 7.85 -44.88
N ILE A 7 10.36 7.55 -45.40
CA ILE A 7 9.17 7.22 -44.63
C ILE A 7 9.42 5.82 -44.08
N LEU A 8 9.74 5.72 -42.79
CA LEU A 8 9.67 4.45 -42.08
C LEU A 8 8.24 4.26 -41.61
N ALA A 9 7.51 3.45 -42.38
CA ALA A 9 6.20 2.93 -42.04
C ALA A 9 6.33 2.07 -40.79
N LEU A 10 5.91 2.59 -39.63
CA LEU A 10 5.60 1.74 -38.49
C LEU A 10 4.26 1.07 -38.79
N GLY A 11 4.34 -0.23 -39.06
CA GLY A 11 3.20 -1.08 -39.35
C GLY A 11 2.20 -1.09 -38.20
N LEU A 12 1.00 -0.63 -38.51
CA LEU A 12 -0.21 -0.81 -37.73
C LEU A 12 -0.57 -2.31 -37.73
N VAL A 13 -0.33 -2.99 -36.61
CA VAL A 13 -0.86 -4.36 -36.40
C VAL A 13 -2.29 -4.21 -35.93
N VAL A 14 -3.23 -4.35 -36.86
CA VAL A 14 -4.66 -4.49 -36.57
C VAL A 14 -4.87 -5.89 -36.00
N LEU A 15 -5.18 -5.98 -34.70
CA LEU A 15 -5.77 -7.16 -34.08
C LEU A 15 -7.21 -7.28 -34.60
N ALA A 16 -7.35 -7.93 -35.75
CA ALA A 16 -8.63 -8.38 -36.26
C ALA A 16 -9.17 -9.45 -35.30
N GLY A 17 -10.33 -9.16 -34.71
CA GLY A 17 -11.06 -10.09 -33.89
C GLY A 17 -11.36 -11.38 -34.66
N CYS A 18 -11.16 -12.50 -33.98
CA CYS A 18 -11.62 -13.80 -34.44
C CYS A 18 -13.15 -13.86 -34.26
N ALA A 19 -13.89 -13.31 -35.22
CA ALA A 19 -15.27 -13.67 -35.45
C ALA A 19 -15.25 -14.94 -36.29
N ALA A 20 -15.41 -16.10 -35.64
CA ALA A 20 -15.58 -17.36 -36.34
C ALA A 20 -16.93 -17.34 -37.08
N GLN A 21 -16.87 -17.34 -38.42
CA GLN A 21 -18.03 -17.63 -39.26
C GLN A 21 -18.41 -19.11 -39.08
N ALA A 22 -19.68 -19.37 -38.79
CA ALA A 22 -20.26 -20.71 -38.77
C ALA A 22 -20.35 -21.25 -40.22
N PRO A 23 -19.90 -22.49 -40.50
CA PRO A 23 -20.30 -23.18 -41.71
C PRO A 23 -21.70 -23.77 -41.54
N GLU A 24 -22.58 -23.44 -42.48
CA GLU A 24 -23.88 -24.09 -42.64
C GLU A 24 -23.71 -25.48 -43.27
N GLY A 25 -24.53 -26.43 -42.81
CA GLY A 25 -25.03 -27.53 -43.63
C GLY A 25 -24.13 -28.74 -43.82
N GLY A 26 -24.37 -29.77 -43.00
CA GLY A 26 -23.96 -31.14 -43.27
C GLY A 26 -24.77 -32.09 -42.40
N LEU A 27 -25.92 -32.55 -42.92
CA LEU A 27 -26.65 -33.69 -42.36
C LEU A 27 -25.83 -34.95 -42.65
N GLU A 28 -24.96 -35.32 -41.71
CA GLU A 28 -24.39 -36.67 -41.66
C GLU A 28 -25.00 -37.37 -40.46
N ASP A 29 -25.59 -38.54 -40.72
CA ASP A 29 -26.23 -39.41 -39.74
C ASP A 29 -25.33 -39.56 -38.51
N GLY A 30 -25.76 -38.94 -37.41
CA GLY A 30 -25.11 -39.08 -36.12
C GLY A 30 -25.26 -40.52 -35.65
N ALA A 31 -24.22 -41.33 -35.89
CA ALA A 31 -23.99 -42.53 -35.10
C ALA A 31 -24.14 -42.15 -33.62
N PRO A 32 -24.81 -42.97 -32.79
CA PRO A 32 -24.95 -42.66 -31.38
C PRO A 32 -23.55 -42.51 -30.81
N ILE A 33 -23.20 -41.29 -30.37
CA ILE A 33 -22.08 -41.10 -29.45
C ILE A 33 -22.42 -42.04 -28.30
N PRO A 34 -21.63 -43.10 -28.03
CA PRO A 34 -21.84 -43.88 -26.82
C PRO A 34 -21.88 -42.88 -25.68
N PRO A 35 -22.73 -43.05 -24.64
CA PRO A 35 -22.60 -42.21 -23.48
C PRO A 35 -21.19 -42.43 -22.96
N GLU A 36 -20.24 -41.57 -23.33
CA GLU A 36 -19.14 -41.28 -22.44
C GLU A 36 -19.87 -40.76 -21.23
N GLU A 37 -20.03 -41.64 -20.25
CA GLU A 37 -20.40 -41.26 -18.91
C GLU A 37 -19.44 -40.12 -18.59
N VAL A 38 -19.95 -38.89 -18.69
CA VAL A 38 -19.32 -37.75 -18.04
C VAL A 38 -19.54 -38.08 -16.59
N ASP A 39 -18.67 -38.95 -16.07
CA ASP A 39 -18.82 -39.57 -14.78
C ASP A 39 -18.67 -38.43 -13.79
N ILE A 40 -19.81 -37.95 -13.30
CA ILE A 40 -19.85 -36.90 -12.30
C ILE A 40 -19.08 -37.48 -11.13
N SER A 41 -17.96 -36.84 -10.79
CA SER A 41 -17.09 -37.24 -9.70
C SER A 41 -17.91 -37.67 -8.47
N ASP A 42 -17.67 -38.89 -8.02
CA ASP A 42 -18.40 -39.52 -6.92
C ASP A 42 -17.96 -39.01 -5.53
N GLU A 43 -17.18 -37.93 -5.49
CA GLU A 43 -16.75 -37.20 -4.28
C GLU A 43 -17.91 -36.59 -3.49
N GLN A 44 -19.14 -36.63 -4.03
CA GLN A 44 -20.38 -36.23 -3.35
C GLN A 44 -21.31 -37.42 -3.03
N ASP A 45 -20.94 -38.66 -3.37
CA ASP A 45 -21.68 -39.88 -2.97
C ASP A 45 -21.17 -40.41 -1.63
N PHE A 46 -22.03 -40.35 -0.61
CA PHE A 46 -21.71 -40.79 0.75
C PHE A 46 -21.34 -42.28 0.86
N GLN A 47 -21.89 -43.14 0.02
CA GLN A 47 -21.55 -44.57 0.02
C GLN A 47 -20.17 -44.80 -0.60
N ALA A 48 -19.87 -44.09 -1.70
CA ALA A 48 -18.58 -44.19 -2.38
C ALA A 48 -17.43 -43.65 -1.50
N VAL A 49 -17.66 -42.52 -0.81
CA VAL A 49 -16.69 -41.93 0.12
C VAL A 49 -16.53 -42.80 1.38
N ALA A 50 -17.62 -43.31 1.97
CA ALA A 50 -17.52 -44.17 3.17
C ALA A 50 -16.79 -45.50 2.92
N ALA A 51 -16.78 -45.98 1.67
CA ALA A 51 -16.01 -47.15 1.28
C ALA A 51 -14.49 -46.88 1.14
N ARG A 52 -14.08 -45.63 0.89
CA ARG A 52 -12.68 -45.25 0.63
C ARG A 52 -12.03 -44.54 1.81
N GLU A 53 -12.77 -43.65 2.46
CA GLU A 53 -12.31 -42.89 3.61
C GLU A 53 -12.76 -43.56 4.91
N THR A 54 -11.78 -43.98 5.69
CA THR A 54 -11.97 -44.63 6.98
C THR A 54 -11.65 -43.66 8.12
N ILE A 55 -12.11 -43.97 9.33
CA ILE A 55 -11.82 -43.17 10.52
C ILE A 55 -10.30 -43.15 10.78
N GLU A 56 -9.63 -44.26 10.50
CA GLU A 56 -8.19 -44.42 10.65
C GLU A 56 -7.41 -43.57 9.63
N SER A 57 -7.86 -43.54 8.37
CA SER A 57 -7.33 -42.66 7.32
C SER A 57 -7.41 -41.19 7.73
N ASP A 58 -8.59 -40.78 8.21
CA ASP A 58 -8.81 -39.39 8.61
C ASP A 58 -7.98 -39.01 9.84
N ALA A 59 -7.88 -39.91 10.84
CA ALA A 59 -7.03 -39.72 12.01
C ALA A 59 -5.55 -39.55 11.63
N ALA A 60 -5.04 -40.37 10.70
CA ALA A 60 -3.67 -40.27 10.22
C ALA A 60 -3.40 -38.94 9.49
N ARG A 61 -4.37 -38.45 8.71
CA ARG A 61 -4.27 -37.15 8.02
C ARG A 61 -4.33 -35.98 8.98
N ILE A 62 -5.19 -36.04 10.00
CA ILE A 62 -5.25 -35.04 11.07
C ILE A 62 -3.92 -35.01 11.83
N GLU A 63 -3.34 -36.17 12.14
CA GLU A 63 -2.05 -36.24 12.82
C GLU A 63 -0.92 -35.68 11.94
N ALA A 64 -0.89 -36.01 10.65
CA ALA A 64 0.06 -35.44 9.71
C ALA A 64 -0.08 -33.92 9.57
N ASN A 65 -1.30 -33.39 9.62
CA ASN A 65 -1.56 -31.94 9.59
C ASN A 65 -1.13 -31.27 10.90
N ARG A 66 -1.41 -31.89 12.05
CA ARG A 66 -0.96 -31.41 13.37
C ARG A 66 0.55 -31.40 13.49
N ALA A 67 1.23 -32.42 12.99
CA ALA A 67 2.69 -32.50 12.98
C ALA A 67 3.36 -31.39 12.14
N ARG A 68 2.62 -30.77 11.20
CA ARG A 68 3.08 -29.68 10.35
C ARG A 68 2.55 -28.31 10.79
N TYR A 69 1.67 -28.28 11.79
CA TYR A 69 1.05 -27.05 12.22
C TYR A 69 2.02 -26.25 13.10
N GLU A 70 2.35 -25.05 12.66
CA GLU A 70 3.18 -24.11 13.40
C GLU A 70 2.39 -22.82 13.65
N ILE A 71 2.26 -22.42 14.91
CA ILE A 71 1.71 -21.12 15.27
C ILE A 71 2.86 -20.13 15.30
N VAL A 72 2.90 -19.22 14.35
CA VAL A 72 3.83 -18.08 14.38
C VAL A 72 3.26 -17.03 15.33
N ALA A 73 4.00 -16.72 16.40
CA ALA A 73 3.65 -15.62 17.28
C ALA A 73 3.84 -14.28 16.54
N PRO A 74 2.99 -13.27 16.78
CA PRO A 74 3.23 -11.93 16.27
C PRO A 74 4.58 -11.42 16.77
N GLU A 75 5.50 -11.12 15.85
CA GLU A 75 6.75 -10.42 16.14
C GLU A 75 6.57 -8.93 15.84
N ASP A 76 7.24 -8.07 16.61
CA ASP A 76 7.27 -6.64 16.34
C ASP A 76 7.88 -6.34 14.96
N LEU A 77 7.35 -5.32 14.29
CA LEU A 77 7.86 -4.92 13.00
C LEU A 77 9.31 -4.40 13.11
N PRO A 78 10.21 -4.77 12.20
CA PRO A 78 11.57 -4.26 12.21
C PRO A 78 11.58 -2.74 11.98
N VAL A 79 12.43 -2.04 12.73
CA VAL A 79 12.62 -0.58 12.58
C VAL A 79 13.23 -0.30 11.22
N ARG A 80 12.59 0.56 10.43
CA ARG A 80 13.06 0.93 9.09
C ARG A 80 14.38 1.72 9.17
N PRO A 81 15.47 1.26 8.54
CA PRO A 81 16.68 2.06 8.41
C PRO A 81 16.48 3.12 7.30
N GLY A 82 16.36 4.40 7.67
CA GLY A 82 16.12 5.47 6.69
C GLY A 82 15.73 6.79 7.35
N ASP A 83 16.72 7.67 7.47
CA ASP A 83 16.83 8.79 8.42
C ASP A 83 16.15 10.11 7.97
N SER A 84 15.32 10.08 6.92
CA SER A 84 14.75 11.29 6.31
C SER A 84 13.30 11.54 6.70
N MET A 85 12.42 10.64 6.26
CA MET A 85 10.98 10.69 6.58
C MET A 85 10.72 10.35 8.05
N SER A 86 11.61 9.57 8.68
CA SER A 86 11.57 9.34 10.12
C SER A 86 11.67 10.65 10.90
N LEU A 87 12.57 11.55 10.53
CA LEU A 87 12.76 12.82 11.25
C LEU A 87 11.53 13.73 11.19
N VAL A 88 10.85 13.77 10.04
CA VAL A 88 9.65 14.60 9.86
C VAL A 88 8.49 14.05 10.68
N VAL A 89 8.27 12.73 10.64
CA VAL A 89 7.22 12.05 11.42
C VAL A 89 7.52 12.15 12.92
N GLU A 90 8.75 11.84 13.33
CA GLU A 90 9.20 11.94 14.72
C GLU A 90 8.96 13.35 15.25
N PHE A 91 9.35 14.38 14.49
CA PHE A 91 9.10 15.76 14.88
C PHE A 91 7.61 16.07 15.00
N ALA A 92 6.77 15.62 14.05
CA ALA A 92 5.33 15.83 14.08
C ALA A 92 4.66 15.25 15.34
N LEU A 93 5.12 14.07 15.77
CA LEU A 93 4.58 13.34 16.91
C LEU A 93 5.14 13.81 18.25
N ALA A 94 6.41 14.25 18.28
CA ALA A 94 7.07 14.75 19.49
C ALA A 94 6.66 16.17 19.86
N THR A 95 6.21 16.98 18.89
CA THR A 95 5.83 18.37 19.11
C THR A 95 4.32 18.56 19.21
N THR A 96 3.89 19.47 20.07
CA THR A 96 2.49 19.92 20.21
C THR A 96 2.29 21.35 19.69
N ASN A 97 3.29 21.90 18.99
CA ASN A 97 3.22 23.25 18.45
C ASN A 97 1.97 23.42 17.57
N PRO A 98 1.16 24.47 17.81
CA PRO A 98 0.07 24.85 16.93
C PRO A 98 0.60 25.61 15.71
N LYS A 99 0.09 25.26 14.53
CA LYS A 99 0.46 25.90 13.26
C LYS A 99 0.14 27.40 13.28
N GLY A 100 1.07 28.22 12.81
CA GLY A 100 0.99 29.67 12.74
C GLY A 100 1.18 30.41 14.06
N GLN A 101 1.42 29.72 15.19
CA GLN A 101 1.68 30.40 16.46
C GLN A 101 3.18 30.63 16.67
N PRO A 102 3.61 31.88 16.95
CA PRO A 102 5.03 32.20 17.07
C PRO A 102 5.60 31.70 18.40
N LEU A 103 6.24 30.53 18.37
CA LEU A 103 6.96 29.95 19.52
C LEU A 103 8.44 30.33 19.51
N TYR A 104 9.01 30.54 18.33
CA TYR A 104 10.41 30.86 18.12
C TYR A 104 10.56 32.29 17.60
N ARG A 105 11.40 33.07 18.28
CA ARG A 105 11.60 34.48 17.91
C ARG A 105 12.29 34.60 16.54
N ARG A 106 11.70 35.40 15.64
CA ARG A 106 12.27 35.72 14.31
C ARG A 106 12.45 37.23 14.13
N PRO A 107 13.58 37.70 13.60
CA PRO A 107 13.75 39.10 13.22
C PRO A 107 12.85 39.44 12.02
N LYS A 108 12.22 40.62 12.03
CA LYS A 108 11.18 40.99 11.05
C LYS A 108 11.71 41.31 9.65
N ASN A 109 13.02 41.51 9.48
CA ASN A 109 13.57 42.09 8.26
C ASN A 109 13.71 41.03 7.14
N SER A 110 13.09 41.28 5.98
CA SER A 110 13.19 40.47 4.76
C SER A 110 12.78 38.99 4.88
N ARG A 111 11.86 38.66 5.79
CA ARG A 111 11.37 37.27 5.98
C ARG A 111 10.75 36.69 4.71
N GLU A 112 9.87 37.44 4.05
CA GLU A 112 9.10 36.98 2.89
C GLU A 112 9.96 36.61 1.69
N ALA A 113 10.87 37.51 1.28
CA ALA A 113 11.72 37.27 0.12
C ALA A 113 12.70 36.10 0.37
N ARG A 114 13.17 35.93 1.61
CA ARG A 114 14.03 34.82 2.01
C ARG A 114 13.26 33.50 2.04
N PHE A 115 12.08 33.50 2.64
CA PHE A 115 11.16 32.37 2.68
C PHE A 115 10.87 31.84 1.28
N ASN A 116 10.39 32.70 0.38
CA ASN A 116 10.04 32.32 -0.99
C ASN A 116 11.23 31.70 -1.75
N ARG A 117 12.43 32.28 -1.64
CA ARG A 117 13.65 31.72 -2.27
C ARG A 117 14.11 30.41 -1.65
N SER A 118 13.92 30.23 -0.33
CA SER A 118 14.34 29.02 0.37
C SER A 118 13.38 27.87 0.12
N CYS A 119 12.07 28.12 0.13
CA CYS A 119 11.04 27.12 -0.08
C CYS A 119 10.97 26.64 -1.54
N ALA A 120 11.24 27.52 -2.51
CA ALA A 120 11.31 27.15 -3.92
C ALA A 120 12.41 26.12 -4.27
N LYS A 121 13.30 25.78 -3.33
CA LYS A 121 14.35 24.77 -3.53
C LYS A 121 13.87 23.33 -3.34
N TYR A 122 12.68 23.12 -2.78
CA TYR A 122 12.17 21.81 -2.43
C TYR A 122 10.91 21.50 -3.23
N THR A 123 10.78 20.25 -3.67
CA THR A 123 9.64 19.79 -4.46
C THR A 123 8.42 19.45 -3.61
N SER A 124 8.60 19.28 -2.29
CA SER A 124 7.52 19.03 -1.33
C SER A 124 7.80 19.73 0.00
N SER A 125 6.73 19.98 0.76
CA SER A 125 6.81 20.54 2.11
C SER A 125 7.56 19.62 3.09
N ASP A 126 7.41 18.30 2.96
CA ASP A 126 8.11 17.33 3.82
C ASP A 126 9.63 17.40 3.62
N LEU A 127 10.09 17.51 2.37
CA LEU A 127 11.51 17.69 2.07
C LEU A 127 12.05 19.01 2.62
N ALA A 128 11.24 20.07 2.58
CA ALA A 128 11.61 21.35 3.18
C ALA A 128 11.73 21.24 4.71
N GLN A 129 10.77 20.57 5.37
CA GLN A 129 10.78 20.33 6.81
C GLN A 129 11.98 19.49 7.25
N GLU A 130 12.26 18.39 6.57
CA GLU A 130 13.43 17.55 6.82
C GLU A 130 14.73 18.38 6.74
N ALA A 131 14.85 19.16 5.67
CA ALA A 131 16.03 19.96 5.41
C ALA A 131 16.18 21.15 6.38
N PHE A 132 15.06 21.64 6.93
CA PHE A 132 15.01 22.59 8.03
C PHE A 132 15.51 21.96 9.34
N LEU A 133 14.97 20.80 9.72
CA LEU A 133 15.36 20.06 10.93
C LEU A 133 16.86 19.73 10.92
N ARG A 134 17.40 19.23 9.79
CA ARG A 134 18.83 18.94 9.63
C ARG A 134 19.74 20.16 9.79
N ARG A 135 19.24 21.37 9.50
CA ARG A 135 20.03 22.61 9.59
C ARG A 135 19.87 23.35 10.92
N GLY A 136 19.33 22.68 11.93
CA GLY A 136 19.15 23.21 13.27
C GLY A 136 17.70 23.58 13.59
N GLY A 137 16.78 23.31 12.67
CA GLY A 137 15.34 23.40 12.85
C GLY A 137 14.88 24.73 13.45
N PRO A 138 13.87 24.72 14.32
CA PRO A 138 13.20 25.93 14.77
C PRO A 138 14.04 26.81 15.70
N LYS A 139 15.09 26.25 16.30
CA LYS A 139 16.01 27.00 17.15
C LYS A 139 16.92 27.93 16.34
N ARG A 140 17.30 27.55 15.12
CA ARG A 140 18.29 28.28 14.32
C ARG A 140 17.74 28.90 13.05
N ASP A 141 16.85 28.20 12.34
CA ASP A 141 16.33 28.55 11.02
C ASP A 141 17.32 29.34 10.13
N PRO A 142 18.48 28.75 9.76
CA PRO A 142 19.49 29.48 9.01
C PRO A 142 19.06 29.78 7.57
N MET A 143 17.93 29.24 7.09
CA MET A 143 17.43 29.49 5.74
C MET A 143 16.20 30.40 5.71
N GLY A 144 15.65 30.80 6.86
CA GLY A 144 14.45 31.64 6.93
C GLY A 144 13.23 30.92 6.36
N MET A 145 13.11 29.63 6.64
CA MET A 145 12.03 28.76 6.13
C MET A 145 10.77 28.84 6.99
N ASP A 146 10.89 29.29 8.24
CA ASP A 146 9.83 29.36 9.24
C ASP A 146 9.70 30.83 9.72
N PRO A 147 9.03 31.69 8.92
CA PRO A 147 8.99 33.12 9.16
C PRO A 147 8.05 33.50 10.32
N ASP A 148 6.98 32.75 10.54
CA ASP A 148 6.04 32.88 11.65
C ASP A 148 6.59 32.29 12.95
N GLY A 149 7.55 31.37 12.88
CA GLY A 149 8.26 30.86 14.05
C GLY A 149 7.47 29.80 14.79
N ASP A 150 6.60 29.06 14.12
CA ASP A 150 5.82 27.96 14.73
C ASP A 150 6.62 26.64 14.78
N GLY A 151 7.74 26.62 14.06
CA GLY A 151 8.65 25.49 13.93
C GLY A 151 8.33 24.55 12.77
N PHE A 152 7.48 24.99 11.86
CA PHE A 152 7.10 24.29 10.63
C PHE A 152 7.62 25.09 9.44
N ALA A 153 8.47 24.45 8.65
CA ALA A 153 9.12 25.05 7.50
C ALA A 153 8.16 25.13 6.31
N CYS A 154 8.24 26.25 5.59
CA CYS A 154 7.51 26.45 4.35
C CYS A 154 6.01 26.27 4.54
N TYR A 155 5.41 25.29 3.87
CA TYR A 155 3.98 25.01 3.93
C TYR A 155 3.70 23.69 4.64
N TRP A 156 4.63 23.21 5.47
CA TRP A 156 4.52 21.93 6.13
C TRP A 156 3.43 21.93 7.20
N ASP A 157 2.75 20.79 7.35
CA ASP A 157 1.63 20.61 8.26
C ASP A 157 1.81 19.30 9.05
N PRO A 158 1.92 19.35 10.40
CA PRO A 158 2.06 18.15 11.21
C PRO A 158 0.74 17.38 11.37
N GLU A 159 -0.41 17.98 11.07
CA GLU A 159 -1.72 17.47 11.47
C GLU A 159 -2.04 16.08 10.88
N PRO A 160 -1.75 15.78 9.60
CA PRO A 160 -2.01 14.46 9.05
C PRO A 160 -1.31 13.33 9.83
N PHE A 161 -0.08 13.56 10.32
CA PHE A 161 0.66 12.58 11.11
C PHE A 161 0.06 12.38 12.50
N ARG A 162 -0.40 13.47 13.13
CA ARG A 162 -1.05 13.42 14.44
C ARG A 162 -2.41 12.72 14.36
N GLN A 163 -3.19 13.00 13.32
CA GLN A 163 -4.47 12.33 13.08
C GLN A 163 -4.30 10.85 12.81
N ALA A 164 -3.28 10.46 12.03
CA ALA A 164 -2.96 9.05 11.82
C ALA A 164 -2.62 8.34 13.14
N ARG A 165 -1.87 8.98 14.05
CA ARG A 165 -1.61 8.44 15.40
C ARG A 165 -2.90 8.28 16.19
N LEU A 166 -3.76 9.29 16.23
CA LEU A 166 -5.03 9.25 16.98
C LEU A 166 -5.97 8.15 16.44
N ALA A 167 -6.04 7.98 15.11
CA ALA A 167 -6.81 6.92 14.50
C ALA A 167 -6.27 5.54 14.91
N ALA A 168 -4.95 5.33 14.83
CA ALA A 168 -4.32 4.08 15.25
C ALA A 168 -4.51 3.79 16.75
N GLU A 169 -4.42 4.82 17.60
CA GLU A 169 -4.69 4.72 19.05
C GLU A 169 -6.15 4.36 19.33
N ALA A 170 -7.10 4.92 18.57
CA ALA A 170 -8.52 4.60 18.69
C ALA A 170 -8.83 3.15 18.26
N GLU A 171 -8.27 2.70 17.13
CA GLU A 171 -8.38 1.32 16.65
C GLU A 171 -7.78 0.33 17.65
N ALA A 172 -6.61 0.65 18.21
CA ALA A 172 -5.97 -0.18 19.24
C ALA A 172 -6.81 -0.24 20.53
N ALA A 173 -7.42 0.86 20.94
CA ALA A 173 -8.31 0.90 22.09
C ALA A 173 -9.59 0.08 21.87
N GLU A 174 -10.16 0.10 20.66
CA GLU A 174 -11.30 -0.74 20.29
C GLU A 174 -10.93 -2.24 20.32
N ALA A 175 -9.76 -2.60 19.76
CA ALA A 175 -9.26 -3.97 19.78
C ALA A 175 -9.02 -4.49 21.22
N ALA A 176 -8.58 -3.62 22.13
CA ALA A 176 -8.40 -3.96 23.55
C ALA A 176 -9.73 -4.03 24.33
N GLY A 177 -10.81 -3.42 23.83
CA GLY A 177 -12.12 -3.33 24.48
C GLY A 177 -13.12 -4.44 24.10
N GLY A 178 -12.78 -5.34 23.17
CA GLY A 178 -13.67 -6.39 22.66
C GLY A 178 -13.87 -7.59 23.61
N THR A 179 -15.01 -7.61 24.30
CA THR A 179 -15.81 -8.72 24.86
C THR A 179 -15.18 -10.13 24.90
N ALA A 180 -15.00 -10.65 26.12
CA ALA A 180 -14.77 -12.07 26.39
C ALA A 180 -15.92 -12.94 25.84
N PRO A 181 -15.65 -14.13 25.25
CA PRO A 181 -16.71 -15.02 24.79
C PRO A 181 -17.49 -15.55 25.99
N SER A 182 -18.76 -15.14 26.13
CA SER A 182 -19.71 -15.72 27.06
C SER A 182 -19.90 -17.21 26.73
N ARG A 183 -19.50 -18.08 27.67
CA ARG A 183 -19.79 -19.51 27.65
C ARG A 183 -21.23 -19.80 28.05
#